data_AF-A0A533ZMG3-F1
#
_entry.id   AF-A0A533ZMG3-F1
#
_cell.length_a   1.000
_cell.length_b   1.000
_cell.length_c   1.000
_cell.angle_alpha   90.00
_cell.angle_beta   90.00
_cell.angle_gamma   90.00
#
_symmetry.space_group_name_H-M   'P 1'
#
loop_
_entity.id
_entity.type
_entity.pdbx_description
1 polymer ?
#
loop_
_entity_poly.entity_id
_entity_poly.type
_entity_poly.pdbx_seq_one_letter_code
_entity_poly.pdbx_strand_id
1 'polypeptide(L)'
;MAVEEHGSGKQLIRFRMWPWCSGGGLAVGLALALLATAAAFDGAWVVSVLLGSMALWPMARTALECGMAMSVVRHSLKQLWLTETF
;
A
#
# COMPACT_ATOMS: atom_id res chain seq x y z
N MET A 1 16.49 -13.82 19.41
CA MET A 1 17.05 -12.51 19.01
C MET A 1 18.51 -12.76 18.68
N ALA A 2 18.85 -12.89 17.40
CA ALA A 2 20.21 -13.13 16.96
C ALA A 2 20.65 -11.90 16.17
N VAL A 3 21.57 -11.14 16.75
CA VAL A 3 22.27 -10.05 16.06
C VAL A 3 23.39 -10.74 15.29
N GLU A 4 23.23 -10.88 13.98
CA GLU A 4 24.33 -11.28 13.11
C GLU A 4 25.24 -10.07 12.90
N GLU A 5 26.30 -9.99 13.72
CA GLU A 5 27.37 -9.02 13.60
C GLU A 5 28.16 -9.32 12.31
N HIS A 6 27.89 -8.58 11.24
CA HIS A 6 28.66 -8.67 9.99
C HIS A 6 29.97 -7.87 10.14
N GLY A 7 30.96 -8.45 10.83
CA GLY A 7 32.42 -8.28 10.68
C GLY A 7 33.09 -6.90 10.51
N SER A 8 32.36 -5.77 10.59
CA SER A 8 32.90 -4.42 10.32
C SER A 8 32.13 -3.33 11.09
N GLY A 9 31.44 -3.71 12.18
CA GLY A 9 30.58 -2.81 12.97
C GLY A 9 29.32 -2.34 12.25
N LYS A 10 28.91 -3.01 11.17
CA LYS A 10 27.72 -2.66 10.38
C LYS A 10 26.65 -3.74 10.51
N GLN A 11 25.59 -3.42 11.26
CA GLN A 11 24.44 -4.28 11.42
C GLN A 11 23.41 -4.03 10.32
N LEU A 12 23.06 -5.06 9.55
CA LEU A 12 21.99 -5.00 8.54
C LEU A 12 20.63 -5.18 9.22
N ILE A 13 19.85 -4.10 9.33
CA ILE A 13 18.47 -4.16 9.82
C ILE A 13 17.52 -4.18 8.62
N ARG A 14 16.85 -5.31 8.41
CA ARG A 14 15.77 -5.43 7.41
C ARG A 14 14.46 -4.93 8.01
N PHE A 15 14.07 -3.70 7.68
CA PHE A 15 12.75 -3.17 8.01
C PHE A 15 11.73 -3.65 6.97
N ARG A 16 10.82 -4.54 7.38
CA ARG A 16 9.65 -4.91 6.56
C ARG A 16 8.51 -3.96 6.88
N MET A 17 8.53 -2.80 6.25
CA MET A 17 7.46 -1.81 6.36
C MET A 17 6.45 -2.11 5.27
N TRP A 18 5.35 -2.74 5.64
CA TRP A 18 4.16 -2.79 4.80
C TRP A 18 3.04 -2.08 5.56
N PRO A 19 2.49 -0.98 5.03
CA PRO A 19 1.35 -0.33 5.66
C PRO A 19 0.20 -1.34 5.75
N TRP A 20 -0.41 -1.45 6.93
CA TRP A 20 -1.54 -2.35 7.16
C TRP A 20 -2.77 -1.81 6.41
N CYS A 21 -2.94 -2.25 5.17
CA CYS A 21 -4.17 -2.00 4.42
C CYS A 21 -5.35 -2.67 5.15
N SER A 22 -6.48 -1.97 5.28
CA SER A 22 -7.70 -2.56 5.86
C SER A 22 -8.19 -3.72 5.00
N GLY A 23 -8.12 -4.94 5.53
CA GLY A 23 -8.60 -6.14 4.84
C GLY A 23 -10.09 -6.05 4.48
N GLY A 24 -10.90 -5.44 5.34
CA GLY A 24 -12.32 -5.17 5.08
C GLY A 24 -12.51 -4.21 3.91
N GLY A 25 -11.70 -3.14 3.82
CA GLY A 25 -11.74 -2.20 2.70
C GLY A 25 -11.39 -2.86 1.36
N LEU A 26 -10.38 -3.73 1.35
CA LEU A 26 -10.03 -4.53 0.17
C LEU A 26 -11.17 -5.47 -0.24
N ALA A 27 -11.79 -6.17 0.72
CA ALA A 27 -12.90 -7.08 0.45
C ALA A 27 -14.12 -6.34 -0.15
N VAL A 28 -14.50 -5.19 0.42
CA VAL A 28 -15.60 -4.36 -0.10
C VAL A 28 -15.28 -3.82 -1.49
N GLY A 29 -14.06 -3.33 -1.72
CA GLY A 29 -13.62 -2.87 -3.04
C GLY A 29 -13.66 -3.98 -4.10
N LEU A 30 -13.24 -5.20 -3.73
CA LEU A 30 -13.30 -6.36 -4.62
C LEU A 30 -14.75 -6.75 -4.95
N ALA A 31 -15.63 -6.76 -3.95
CA ALA A 31 -17.05 -7.06 -4.14
C ALA A 31 -17.73 -6.04 -5.07
N LEU A 32 -17.46 -4.74 -4.88
CA LEU A 32 -17.96 -3.67 -5.76
C LEU A 32 -17.44 -3.83 -7.20
N ALA A 33 -16.17 -4.19 -7.37
CA ALA A 33 -15.58 -4.43 -8.70
C ALA A 33 -16.22 -5.62 -9.43
N LEU A 34 -16.52 -6.70 -8.70
CA LEU A 34 -17.25 -7.85 -9.24
C LEU A 34 -18.68 -7.47 -9.66
N LEU A 35 -19.39 -6.72 -8.80
CA LEU A 35 -20.74 -6.21 -9.12
C LEU A 35 -20.74 -5.27 -10.31
N ALA A 36 -19.75 -4.38 -10.42
CA ALA A 36 -19.59 -3.49 -11.57
C ALA A 36 -19.38 -4.27 -12.87
N THR A 37 -18.60 -5.36 -12.81
CA THR A 37 -18.32 -6.22 -13.96
C THR A 37 -19.57 -7.01 -14.37
N ALA A 38 -20.33 -7.55 -13.41
CA ALA A 38 -21.62 -8.19 -13.66
C ALA A 38 -22.62 -7.23 -14.32
N ALA A 39 -22.74 -6.00 -13.79
CA ALA A 39 -23.60 -4.97 -14.36
C ALA A 39 -23.20 -4.57 -15.80
N ALA A 40 -21.92 -4.63 -16.15
CA ALA A 40 -21.46 -4.40 -17.52
C ALA A 40 -21.93 -5.51 -18.47
N PHE A 41 -21.90 -6.78 -18.03
CA PHE A 41 -22.40 -7.90 -18.80
C PHE A 41 -23.92 -7.86 -18.99
N ASP A 42 -24.67 -7.35 -18.01
CA ASP A 42 -26.12 -7.12 -18.10
C ASP A 42 -26.49 -5.86 -18.93
N GLY A 43 -25.51 -5.13 -19.48
CA GLY A 43 -25.74 -3.90 -20.25
C GLY A 43 -26.15 -2.69 -19.40
N ALA A 44 -26.13 -2.80 -18.07
CA ALA A 44 -26.42 -1.73 -17.12
C ALA A 44 -25.21 -0.81 -16.91
N TRP A 45 -24.78 -0.14 -17.99
CA TRP A 45 -23.55 0.68 -18.02
C TRP A 45 -23.49 1.75 -16.92
N VAL A 46 -24.61 2.43 -16.63
CA VAL A 46 -24.66 3.47 -15.59
C VAL A 46 -24.33 2.89 -14.21
N VAL A 47 -24.90 1.72 -13.89
CA VAL A 47 -24.67 1.01 -12.62
C VAL A 47 -23.24 0.51 -12.55
N SER A 48 -22.70 -0.01 -13.65
CA SER A 48 -21.31 -0.45 -13.74
C SER A 48 -20.32 0.69 -13.45
N VAL A 49 -20.52 1.86 -14.08
CA VAL A 49 -19.65 3.03 -13.88
C VAL A 49 -19.74 3.56 -12.44
N LEU A 50 -20.94 3.63 -11.87
CA LEU A 50 -21.14 4.04 -10.48
C LEU A 50 -20.41 3.11 -9.51
N LEU A 51 -20.66 1.81 -9.59
CA LEU A 51 -20.04 0.80 -8.72
C LEU A 51 -18.51 0.75 -8.92
N GLY A 52 -18.05 0.83 -10.18
CA GLY A 52 -16.63 0.88 -10.51
C GLY A 52 -15.94 2.10 -9.92
N SER A 53 -16.56 3.28 -10.00
CA SER A 53 -16.01 4.50 -9.40
C SER A 53 -15.96 4.43 -7.87
N MET A 54 -16.99 3.86 -7.23
CA MET A 54 -17.05 3.65 -5.78
C MET A 54 -16.00 2.63 -5.29
N ALA A 55 -15.65 1.64 -6.11
CA ALA A 55 -14.57 0.70 -5.81
C ALA A 55 -13.18 1.34 -6.01
N LEU A 56 -13.00 2.04 -7.13
CA LEU A 56 -11.70 2.55 -7.55
C LEU A 56 -11.18 3.66 -6.62
N TRP A 57 -12.06 4.56 -6.19
CA TRP A 57 -11.67 5.69 -5.34
C TRP A 57 -10.97 5.28 -4.02
N PRO A 58 -11.57 4.45 -3.14
CA PRO A 58 -10.93 4.05 -1.89
C PRO A 58 -9.71 3.16 -2.11
N MET A 59 -9.70 2.32 -3.15
CA MET A 59 -8.53 1.51 -3.51
C MET A 59 -7.35 2.40 -3.93
N ALA A 60 -7.59 3.39 -4.79
CA ALA A 60 -6.57 4.34 -5.21
C ALA A 60 -6.06 5.17 -4.02
N ARG A 61 -6.95 5.65 -3.15
CA ARG A 61 -6.55 6.37 -1.92
C ARG A 61 -5.69 5.49 -1.03
N THR A 62 -6.09 4.24 -0.77
CA THR A 62 -5.32 3.32 0.06
C THR A 62 -3.92 3.11 -0.52
N ALA A 63 -3.80 2.92 -1.84
CA ALA A 63 -2.51 2.77 -2.51
C ALA A 63 -1.62 4.02 -2.39
N LEU A 64 -2.20 5.22 -2.57
CA LEU A 64 -1.48 6.49 -2.43
C LEU A 64 -0.99 6.72 -0.99
N GLU A 65 -1.86 6.53 0.01
CA GLU A 65 -1.51 6.66 1.43
C GLU A 65 -0.40 5.67 1.81
N CYS A 66 -0.49 4.43 1.31
CA CYS A 66 0.56 3.43 1.51
C CYS A 66 1.90 3.86 0.89
N GLY A 67 1.87 4.41 -0.32
CA GLY A 67 3.06 4.95 -0.99
C GLY A 67 3.67 6.13 -0.26
N MET A 68 2.83 7.04 0.26
CA MET A 68 3.25 8.20 1.05
C MET A 68 3.87 7.78 2.39
N ALA A 69 3.25 6.85 3.12
CA ALA A 69 3.82 6.33 4.36
C ALA A 69 5.20 5.70 4.12
N MET A 70 5.36 4.91 3.06
CA MET A 70 6.64 4.31 2.69
C MET A 70 7.69 5.34 2.26
N SER A 71 7.28 6.40 1.56
CA SER A 71 8.20 7.45 1.12
C SER A 71 8.78 8.24 2.30
N VAL A 72 7.94 8.54 3.31
CA VAL A 72 8.37 9.21 4.54
C VAL A 72 9.42 8.37 5.26
N VAL A 73 9.15 7.08 5.52
CA VAL A 73 10.14 6.28 6.26
C VAL A 73 11.43 6.07 5.47
N ARG A 74 11.33 5.88 4.15
CA ARG A 74 12.52 5.81 3.29
C ARG A 74 13.33 7.10 3.34
N HIS A 75 12.67 8.25 3.36
CA HIS A 75 13.34 9.54 3.43
C HIS A 75 14.03 9.73 4.78
N SER A 76 13.34 9.44 5.89
CA SER A 76 13.91 9.53 7.24
C SER A 76 15.11 8.58 7.44
N LEU A 77 15.01 7.34 6.95
CA LEU A 77 16.14 6.40 6.99
C LEU A 77 17.34 6.91 6.18
N LYS A 78 17.09 7.48 4.99
CA LYS A 78 18.16 8.05 4.17
C LYS A 78 18.81 9.25 4.85
N GLN A 79 18.05 10.10 5.54
CA GLN A 79 18.59 11.22 6.29
C GLN A 79 19.47 10.73 7.45
N LEU A 80 18.99 9.79 8.26
CA LEU A 80 19.75 9.23 9.39
C LEU A 80 21.08 8.63 8.94
N TRP A 81 21.07 7.89 7.82
CA TRP A 81 22.28 7.31 7.23
C TRP A 81 23.30 8.36 6.77
N LEU A 82 22.86 9.53 6.32
CA LEU A 82 23.76 10.60 5.90
C LEU A 82 24.41 11.28 7.12
N THR A 83 23.69 11.41 8.24
CA THR A 83 24.20 12.05 9.45
C THR A 83 25.30 11.25 10.15
N GLU A 84 25.24 9.91 10.09
CA GLU A 84 26.26 9.01 10.68
C GLU A 84 27.58 8.94 9.87
N THR A 85 27.61 9.54 8.67
CA THR A 85 28.77 9.50 7.77
C THR A 85 29.62 10.79 7.73
N PHE A 86 29.32 11.77 8.58
CA PHE A 86 30.11 13.00 8.79
C PHE A 86 30.64 13.08 10.22
#